data_AF-A0A1A8XQH3-F1
#
_entry.id   AF-A0A1A8XQH3-F1
#
_cell.length_a   1.000
_cell.length_b   1.000
_cell.length_c   1.000
_cell.angle_alpha   90.00
_cell.angle_beta   90.00
_cell.angle_gamma   90.00
#
_symmetry.space_group_name_H-M   'P 1'
#
loop_
_entity.id
_entity.type
_entity.pdbx_description
1 polymer ?
#
loop_
_entity_poly.entity_id
_entity_poly.type
_entity_poly.pdbx_seq_one_letter_code
_entity_poly.pdbx_strand_id
1 'polypeptide(L)'
;MSLNQCTTDSETPPKKSNLEQVARCLLDYLNVHGKNSQIYQVLRFLAENTLSRLAEGKDARFNYYNIREGVIRETEGDASAWFSRHWKSLNGDFRQRCEEGMQKFAADQGLDVYPWVEKHESDGGAGNQALISLIALPIPGISTSIDACADTAPHDITYIPAEKLKLSWWARWLFDKDQVAEGWRKWLLIWPTILYVALTAAGSVFVLFALSLSKHPVTTSDLAAMLIIVLFNWPAYRSLQQFIRLVDDRIIMASDSMLGFREFGACLELFRPNAREAGAPKKARMIKYAAQCPVCAAQVLLDAGEPDFPRRIVGRCQESPREHVFSFDRVTRGGYRLR
;
A
#
# COMPACT_ATOMS: atom_id res chain seq x y z
N MET A 1 -47.45 -9.11 54.89
CA MET A 1 -46.92 -10.28 54.15
C MET A 1 -46.73 -9.85 52.70
N SER A 2 -45.58 -9.90 52.05
CA SER A 2 -44.21 -10.22 52.42
C SER A 2 -43.34 -9.67 51.29
N LEU A 3 -42.14 -9.20 51.66
CA LEU A 3 -41.02 -8.80 50.81
C LEU A 3 -40.79 -9.73 49.59
N ASN A 4 -40.36 -9.18 48.46
CA ASN A 4 -38.97 -9.36 48.02
C ASN A 4 -38.56 -8.51 46.81
N GLN A 5 -37.38 -7.93 46.97
CA GLN A 5 -36.55 -7.22 46.01
C GLN A 5 -36.01 -8.16 44.93
N CYS A 6 -35.71 -7.62 43.75
CA CYS A 6 -34.63 -8.07 42.88
C CYS A 6 -34.03 -6.79 42.28
N THR A 7 -33.23 -6.09 43.08
CA THR A 7 -31.77 -5.96 42.91
C THR A 7 -31.37 -5.46 41.53
N THR A 8 -30.95 -4.20 41.54
CA THR A 8 -29.95 -3.60 40.66
C THR A 8 -28.84 -4.57 40.30
N ASP A 9 -28.60 -4.77 39.00
CA ASP A 9 -27.26 -5.02 38.51
C ASP A 9 -26.91 -3.92 37.50
N SER A 10 -25.96 -3.12 37.95
CA SER A 10 -25.17 -2.19 37.17
C SER A 10 -24.33 -2.95 36.15
N GLU A 11 -24.41 -2.63 34.87
CA GLU A 11 -23.30 -2.91 33.96
C GLU A 11 -23.33 -1.93 32.78
N THR A 12 -22.47 -0.90 32.86
CA THR A 12 -21.95 -0.23 31.68
C THR A 12 -20.42 -0.30 31.72
N PRO A 13 -19.69 -0.28 30.58
CA PRO A 13 -20.24 -0.31 29.22
C PRO A 13 -19.45 -1.18 28.21
N PRO A 14 -19.98 -1.33 26.98
CA PRO A 14 -19.31 -1.81 25.75
C PRO A 14 -17.94 -1.16 25.39
N LYS A 15 -17.34 -0.31 26.22
CA LYS A 15 -16.05 0.36 25.99
C LYS A 15 -14.83 -0.56 26.15
N LYS A 16 -14.86 -1.54 27.07
CA LYS A 16 -13.70 -2.42 27.32
C LYS A 16 -13.43 -3.37 26.15
N SER A 17 -14.48 -3.95 25.58
CA SER A 17 -14.38 -4.87 24.43
C SER A 17 -13.82 -4.16 23.19
N ASN A 18 -14.26 -2.92 22.93
CA ASN A 18 -13.80 -2.15 21.78
C ASN A 18 -12.33 -1.77 21.87
N LEU A 19 -11.82 -1.40 23.05
CA LEU A 19 -10.40 -1.05 23.23
C LEU A 19 -9.46 -2.25 23.04
N GLU A 20 -9.88 -3.44 23.49
CA GLU A 20 -9.10 -4.66 23.31
C GLU A 20 -9.00 -5.04 21.82
N GLN A 21 -10.12 -5.02 21.11
CA GLN A 21 -10.17 -5.32 19.66
C GLN A 21 -9.30 -4.34 18.87
N VAL A 22 -9.38 -3.06 19.21
CA VAL A 22 -8.65 -1.99 18.53
C VAL A 22 -7.15 -2.05 18.84
N ALA A 23 -6.75 -2.44 20.05
CA ALA A 23 -5.34 -2.69 20.40
C ALA A 23 -4.76 -3.91 19.66
N ARG A 24 -5.53 -5.01 19.52
CA ARG A 24 -5.12 -6.18 18.72
C ARG A 24 -4.99 -5.83 17.24
N CYS A 25 -5.97 -5.13 16.68
CA CYS A 25 -5.94 -4.63 15.30
C CYS A 25 -4.71 -3.74 15.04
N LEU A 26 -4.34 -2.87 15.99
CA LEU A 26 -3.10 -2.09 15.89
C LEU A 26 -1.85 -2.99 15.87
N LEU A 27 -1.77 -4.02 16.72
CA LEU A 27 -0.63 -4.94 16.71
C LEU A 27 -0.51 -5.71 15.41
N ASP A 28 -1.61 -6.22 14.88
CA ASP A 28 -1.61 -6.94 13.61
C ASP A 28 -1.17 -6.00 12.48
N TYR A 29 -1.69 -4.77 12.45
CA TYR A 29 -1.25 -3.74 11.51
C TYR A 29 0.27 -3.48 11.63
N LEU A 30 0.78 -3.32 12.85
CA LEU A 30 2.19 -3.08 13.11
C LEU A 30 3.08 -4.31 12.82
N ASN A 31 2.56 -5.52 12.88
CA ASN A 31 3.31 -6.72 12.51
C ASN A 31 3.46 -6.85 11.00
N VAL A 32 2.47 -6.39 10.24
CA VAL A 32 2.51 -6.38 8.77
C VAL A 32 3.27 -5.17 8.22
N HIS A 33 3.10 -3.99 8.83
CA HIS A 33 3.59 -2.70 8.29
C HIS A 33 4.72 -2.05 9.12
N GLY A 34 4.96 -2.52 10.34
CA GLY A 34 5.87 -1.90 11.30
C GLY A 34 7.32 -1.92 10.83
N LYS A 35 7.99 -0.77 10.97
CA LYS A 35 9.44 -0.63 10.78
C LYS A 35 10.09 -0.42 12.15
N ASN A 36 11.41 -0.58 12.24
CA ASN A 36 12.19 -0.23 13.44
C ASN A 36 12.33 1.28 13.69
N SER A 37 11.32 2.10 13.35
CA SER A 37 11.32 3.51 13.74
C SER A 37 10.77 3.67 15.15
N GLN A 38 11.26 4.67 15.87
CA GLN A 38 10.80 4.97 17.23
C GLN A 38 9.29 5.24 17.29
N ILE A 39 8.68 5.79 16.24
CA ILE A 39 7.23 6.03 16.17
C ILE A 39 6.43 4.71 16.18
N TYR A 40 6.85 3.72 15.39
CA TYR A 40 6.19 2.41 15.40
C TYR A 40 6.43 1.66 16.72
N GLN A 41 7.60 1.85 17.35
CA GLN A 41 7.87 1.29 18.67
C GLN A 41 6.98 1.92 19.75
N VAL A 42 6.71 3.23 19.68
CA VAL A 42 5.75 3.91 20.57
C VAL A 42 4.34 3.33 20.39
N LEU A 43 3.87 3.16 19.15
CA LEU A 43 2.56 2.56 18.89
C LEU A 43 2.47 1.10 19.35
N ARG A 44 3.52 0.31 19.11
CA ARG A 44 3.59 -1.08 19.57
C ARG A 44 3.57 -1.14 21.09
N PHE A 45 4.37 -0.32 21.76
CA PHE A 45 4.38 -0.21 23.22
C PHE A 45 2.97 0.10 23.75
N LEU A 46 2.29 1.10 23.17
CA LEU A 46 0.94 1.47 23.59
C LEU A 46 -0.05 0.32 23.39
N ALA A 47 0.01 -0.40 22.28
CA ALA A 47 -0.91 -1.52 22.03
C ALA A 47 -0.65 -2.72 22.95
N GLU A 48 0.60 -3.16 23.11
CA GLU A 48 0.98 -4.29 23.99
C GLU A 48 0.63 -4.00 25.44
N ASN A 49 0.97 -2.80 25.93
CA ASN A 49 0.72 -2.44 27.33
C ASN A 49 -0.76 -2.15 27.58
N THR A 50 -1.52 -1.70 26.57
CA THR A 50 -2.98 -1.59 26.66
C THR A 50 -3.60 -2.97 26.87
N LEU A 51 -3.22 -3.98 26.09
CA LEU A 51 -3.72 -5.35 26.27
C LEU A 51 -3.34 -5.94 27.63
N SER A 52 -2.08 -5.75 28.05
CA SER A 52 -1.61 -6.24 29.36
C SER A 52 -2.37 -5.60 30.52
N ARG A 53 -2.55 -4.27 30.51
CA ARG A 53 -3.29 -3.57 31.56
C ARG A 53 -4.78 -3.88 31.56
N LEU A 54 -5.40 -4.06 30.38
CA LEU A 54 -6.79 -4.49 30.29
C LEU A 54 -6.99 -5.89 30.87
N ALA A 55 -6.05 -6.82 30.65
CA ALA A 55 -6.07 -8.15 31.25
C ALA A 55 -5.93 -8.11 32.79
N GLU A 56 -5.16 -7.16 33.32
CA GLU A 56 -5.01 -6.91 34.76
C GLU A 56 -6.16 -6.08 35.36
N GLY A 57 -7.15 -5.66 34.57
CA GLY A 57 -8.25 -4.78 35.00
C GLY A 57 -7.81 -3.35 35.35
N LYS A 58 -6.61 -2.94 34.94
CA LYS A 58 -6.03 -1.61 35.17
C LYS A 58 -6.35 -0.64 34.04
N ASP A 59 -6.17 0.63 34.34
CA ASP A 59 -6.40 1.72 33.40
C ASP A 59 -5.25 1.85 32.37
N ALA A 60 -5.62 1.91 31.09
CA ALA A 60 -4.71 1.89 29.94
C ALA A 60 -4.21 3.30 29.55
N ARG A 61 -3.87 4.12 30.56
CA ARG A 61 -3.28 5.45 30.40
C ARG A 61 -1.81 5.45 30.78
N PHE A 62 -0.97 6.02 29.92
CA PHE A 62 0.49 6.01 30.07
C PHE A 62 1.05 7.43 30.12
N ASN A 63 2.00 7.69 31.03
CA ASN A 63 2.76 8.94 31.05
C ASN A 63 3.96 8.85 30.08
N TYR A 64 4.65 9.97 29.86
CA TYR A 64 5.80 10.01 28.95
C TYR A 64 6.98 9.15 29.41
N TYR A 65 7.15 8.99 30.72
CA TYR A 65 8.23 8.17 31.29
C TYR A 65 8.04 6.70 30.96
N ASN A 66 6.84 6.16 31.18
CA ASN A 66 6.51 4.76 30.89
C ASN A 66 6.73 4.44 29.40
N ILE A 67 6.30 5.36 28.51
CA ILE A 67 6.48 5.19 27.07
C ILE A 67 7.96 5.22 26.68
N ARG A 68 8.72 6.18 27.22
CA ARG A 68 10.15 6.30 26.90
C ARG A 68 10.96 5.12 27.44
N GLU A 69 10.71 4.72 28.68
CA GLU A 69 11.35 3.56 29.30
C GLU A 69 11.06 2.29 28.51
N GLY A 70 9.82 2.08 28.08
CA GLY A 70 9.44 0.92 27.28
C GLY A 70 10.05 0.88 25.88
N VAL A 71 10.29 2.06 25.26
CA VAL A 71 10.81 2.16 23.90
C VAL A 71 12.34 2.19 23.85
N ILE A 72 13.00 2.94 24.75
CA ILE A 72 14.44 3.19 24.73
C ILE A 72 15.19 2.39 25.81
N ARG A 73 14.50 1.90 26.84
CA ARG A 73 15.10 1.24 28.03
C ARG A 73 16.09 2.14 28.79
N GLU A 74 15.91 3.46 28.67
CA GLU A 74 16.67 4.49 29.40
C GLU A 74 15.73 5.35 30.25
N THR A 75 16.10 5.54 31.51
CA THR A 75 15.34 6.32 32.49
C THR A 75 15.85 7.76 32.65
N GLU A 76 17.07 8.07 32.22
CA GLU A 76 17.68 9.40 32.37
C GLU A 76 17.35 10.32 31.19
N GLY A 77 16.78 11.51 31.42
CA GLY A 77 16.52 12.54 30.41
C GLY A 77 15.06 13.06 30.37
N ASP A 78 14.84 14.15 29.62
CA ASP A 78 13.52 14.81 29.52
C ASP A 78 12.56 14.01 28.61
N ALA A 79 11.72 13.19 29.25
CA ALA A 79 10.71 12.39 28.58
C ALA A 79 9.64 13.23 27.85
N SER A 80 9.33 14.42 28.35
CA SER A 80 8.34 15.33 27.75
C SER A 80 8.86 15.93 26.45
N ALA A 81 10.09 16.46 26.46
CA ALA A 81 10.73 16.97 25.25
C ALA A 81 10.91 15.87 24.19
N TRP A 82 11.28 14.66 24.61
CA TRP A 82 11.39 13.52 23.69
C TRP A 82 10.06 13.13 23.06
N PHE A 83 8.99 12.97 23.86
CA PHE A 83 7.68 12.57 23.34
C PHE A 83 7.05 13.67 22.48
N SER A 84 7.25 14.95 22.82
CA SER A 84 6.68 16.08 22.04
C SER A 84 7.08 16.07 20.56
N ARG A 85 8.33 15.67 20.25
CA ARG A 85 8.83 15.52 18.87
C ARG A 85 8.09 14.40 18.14
N HIS A 86 7.88 13.28 18.82
CA HIS A 86 7.16 12.12 18.29
C HIS A 86 5.66 12.42 18.13
N TRP A 87 5.06 13.14 19.08
CA TRP A 87 3.66 13.57 19.04
C TRP A 87 3.38 14.47 17.84
N LYS A 88 4.26 15.45 17.57
CA LYS A 88 4.15 16.32 16.40
C LYS A 88 4.21 15.52 15.09
N SER A 89 5.06 14.50 15.02
CA SER A 89 5.13 13.62 13.86
C SER A 89 3.91 12.71 13.76
N LEU A 90 3.47 12.11 14.88
CA LEU A 90 2.30 11.25 15.00
C LEU A 90 1.04 11.95 14.49
N ASN A 91 0.78 13.19 14.92
CA ASN A 91 -0.40 13.96 14.49
C ASN A 91 -0.24 14.74 13.18
N GLY A 92 0.97 14.82 12.63
CA GLY A 92 1.25 15.48 11.35
C GLY A 92 1.42 14.48 10.22
N ASP A 93 2.61 14.48 9.62
CA ASP A 93 2.95 13.67 8.45
C ASP A 93 2.70 12.17 8.64
N PHE A 94 2.84 11.62 9.85
CA PHE A 94 2.60 10.20 10.10
C PHE A 94 1.11 9.86 10.01
N ARG A 95 0.24 10.64 10.67
CA ARG A 95 -1.21 10.48 10.59
C ARG A 95 -1.70 10.50 9.17
N GLN A 96 -1.36 11.55 8.42
CA GLN A 96 -1.80 11.70 7.03
C GLN A 96 -1.44 10.51 6.14
N ARG A 97 -0.33 9.81 6.44
CA ARG A 97 0.13 8.66 5.65
C ARG A 97 -0.47 7.33 6.09
N CYS A 98 -0.63 7.12 7.40
CA CYS A 98 -0.99 5.80 7.94
C CYS A 98 -2.47 5.70 8.32
N GLU A 99 -3.19 6.80 8.48
CA GLU A 99 -4.59 6.82 8.92
C GLU A 99 -5.50 6.07 7.95
N GLU A 100 -5.37 6.29 6.63
CA GLU A 100 -6.16 5.57 5.63
C GLU A 100 -5.83 4.06 5.61
N GLY A 101 -4.56 3.70 5.87
CA GLY A 101 -4.12 2.31 5.98
C GLY A 101 -4.71 1.60 7.19
N MET A 102 -4.66 2.25 8.36
CA MET A 102 -5.24 1.72 9.61
C MET A 102 -6.76 1.64 9.55
N GLN A 103 -7.44 2.63 8.96
CA GLN A 103 -8.88 2.60 8.76
C GLN A 103 -9.30 1.40 7.90
N LYS A 104 -8.62 1.17 6.77
CA LYS A 104 -8.91 0.02 5.91
C LYS A 104 -8.60 -1.30 6.60
N PHE A 105 -7.47 -1.39 7.31
CA PHE A 105 -7.09 -2.60 8.04
C PHE A 105 -8.12 -2.96 9.13
N ALA A 106 -8.64 -1.96 9.85
CA ALA A 106 -9.72 -2.15 10.81
C ALA A 106 -11.02 -2.59 10.12
N ALA A 107 -11.41 -1.94 9.01
CA ALA A 107 -12.59 -2.33 8.23
C ALA A 107 -12.48 -3.76 7.67
N ASP A 108 -11.31 -4.17 7.19
CA ASP A 108 -11.04 -5.52 6.67
C ASP A 108 -11.14 -6.59 7.77
N GLN A 109 -10.88 -6.22 9.04
CA GLN A 109 -11.13 -7.07 10.22
C GLN A 109 -12.58 -7.02 10.71
N GLY A 110 -13.48 -6.33 9.99
CA GLY A 110 -14.89 -6.17 10.37
C GLY A 110 -15.12 -5.21 11.52
N LEU A 111 -14.17 -4.31 11.81
CA LEU A 111 -14.31 -3.29 12.84
C LEU A 111 -14.87 -1.99 12.25
N ASP A 112 -15.83 -1.39 12.95
CA ASP A 112 -16.39 -0.07 12.61
C ASP A 112 -15.50 1.10 13.09
N VAL A 113 -14.46 0.76 13.84
CA VAL A 113 -13.57 1.71 14.52
C VAL A 113 -12.10 1.34 14.28
N TYR A 114 -11.24 2.35 14.19
CA TYR A 114 -9.79 2.18 14.02
C TYR A 114 -9.00 2.71 15.21
N PRO A 115 -7.80 2.15 15.48
CA PRO A 115 -6.94 2.58 16.58
C PRO A 115 -6.30 3.93 16.30
N TRP A 116 -6.39 4.84 17.27
CA TRP A 116 -5.58 6.04 17.28
C TRP A 116 -5.09 6.41 18.68
N VAL A 117 -4.13 7.33 18.76
CA VAL A 117 -3.59 7.82 20.03
C VAL A 117 -4.19 9.16 20.41
N GLU A 118 -4.61 9.29 21.67
CA GLU A 118 -5.13 10.54 22.23
C GLU A 118 -4.29 11.00 23.42
N LYS A 119 -4.16 12.32 23.56
CA LYS A 119 -3.51 12.96 24.71
C LYS A 119 -4.60 13.55 25.59
N HIS A 120 -4.67 13.08 26.83
CA HIS A 120 -5.50 13.65 27.88
C HIS A 120 -4.66 14.67 28.66
N GLU A 121 -5.06 15.93 28.58
CA GLU A 121 -4.47 16.98 29.39
C GLU A 121 -4.99 16.85 30.82
N SER A 122 -4.10 16.99 31.80
CA SER A 122 -4.46 17.00 33.21
C SER A 122 -4.95 18.38 33.60
N ASP A 123 -6.04 18.46 34.37
CA ASP A 123 -6.53 19.69 34.98
C ASP A 123 -5.49 20.26 35.97
N GLY A 124 -4.61 21.13 35.48
CA GLY A 124 -3.82 22.13 36.23
C GLY A 124 -2.89 21.66 37.35
N GLY A 125 -1.57 21.82 37.15
CA GLY A 125 -0.57 21.80 38.23
C GLY A 125 0.87 21.58 37.72
N ALA A 126 1.84 22.32 38.26
CA ALA A 126 3.27 22.11 37.97
C ALA A 126 3.70 20.73 38.50
N GLY A 127 3.66 19.72 37.64
CA GLY A 127 3.98 18.33 37.97
C GLY A 127 3.03 17.29 37.36
N ASN A 128 1.85 17.71 36.89
CA ASN A 128 0.90 16.80 36.25
C ASN A 128 1.26 16.61 34.78
N GLN A 129 1.67 15.40 34.43
CA GLN A 129 2.03 15.03 33.07
C GLN A 129 0.79 14.58 32.31
N ALA A 130 0.72 14.96 31.03
CA ALA A 130 -0.34 14.47 30.17
C ALA A 130 -0.29 12.95 30.03
N LEU A 131 -1.45 12.34 29.99
CA LEU A 131 -1.61 10.90 29.84
C LEU A 131 -1.96 10.58 28.38
N ILE A 132 -1.29 9.58 27.83
CA ILE A 132 -1.52 9.09 26.47
C ILE A 132 -2.27 7.77 26.56
N SER A 133 -3.31 7.64 25.74
CA SER A 133 -4.12 6.43 25.65
C SER A 133 -4.37 6.05 24.19
N LEU A 134 -4.75 4.79 23.99
CA LEU A 134 -5.31 4.32 22.74
C LEU A 134 -6.82 4.57 22.74
N ILE A 135 -7.35 5.11 21.66
CA ILE A 135 -8.77 5.36 21.46
C ILE A 135 -9.27 4.66 20.20
N ALA A 136 -10.57 4.38 20.19
CA ALA A 136 -11.30 3.86 19.05
C ALA A 136 -12.01 5.01 18.35
N LEU A 137 -11.57 5.35 17.13
CA LEU A 137 -12.20 6.38 16.30
C LEU A 137 -13.10 5.73 15.24
N PRO A 138 -14.28 6.28 14.93
CA PRO A 138 -15.16 5.74 13.89
C PRO A 138 -14.52 5.90 12.50
N ILE A 139 -14.66 4.88 11.65
CA ILE A 139 -14.17 4.95 10.27
C ILE A 139 -15.13 5.82 9.43
N PRO A 140 -14.64 6.91 8.80
CA PRO A 140 -15.50 7.78 8.00
C PRO A 140 -16.09 7.04 6.80
N GLY A 141 -17.43 7.02 6.69
CA GLY A 141 -18.14 6.42 5.55
C GLY A 141 -18.82 5.07 5.84
N ILE A 142 -18.63 4.49 7.04
CA ILE A 142 -19.46 3.39 7.52
C ILE A 142 -20.75 3.99 8.10
N SER A 143 -21.68 4.38 7.23
CA SER A 143 -23.07 4.51 7.64
C SER A 143 -23.61 3.12 7.92
N THR A 144 -24.32 2.95 9.03
CA THR A 144 -25.06 1.75 9.42
C THR A 144 -26.00 1.30 8.29
N SER A 145 -25.46 0.57 7.34
CA SER A 145 -26.21 -0.17 6.32
C SER A 145 -25.73 -1.60 6.43
N ILE A 146 -26.44 -2.36 7.26
CA ILE A 146 -26.61 -3.79 7.02
C ILE A 146 -27.33 -3.88 5.67
N ASP A 147 -26.55 -3.85 4.60
CA ASP A 147 -27.01 -4.23 3.26
C ASP A 147 -25.83 -4.87 2.57
N ALA A 148 -25.88 -6.20 2.60
CA ALA A 148 -25.09 -7.13 1.81
C ALA A 148 -23.58 -6.89 1.86
N CYS A 149 -22.94 -7.51 2.86
CA CYS A 149 -21.87 -8.44 2.52
C CYS A 149 -22.40 -9.28 1.35
N ALA A 150 -21.99 -8.93 0.13
CA ALA A 150 -21.81 -9.99 -0.83
C ALA A 150 -20.90 -10.98 -0.11
N ASP A 151 -21.42 -12.19 0.14
CA ASP A 151 -20.61 -13.36 0.39
C ASP A 151 -19.66 -13.51 -0.81
N THR A 152 -18.60 -12.71 -0.82
CA THR A 152 -17.48 -12.91 -1.71
C THR A 152 -16.81 -14.14 -1.14
N ALA A 153 -16.89 -15.24 -1.89
CA ALA A 153 -16.34 -16.53 -1.50
C ALA A 153 -14.95 -16.37 -0.84
N PRO A 154 -14.68 -17.09 0.27
CA PRO A 154 -13.47 -16.90 1.07
C PRO A 154 -12.24 -16.89 0.17
N HIS A 155 -11.52 -15.77 0.19
CA HIS A 155 -10.24 -15.63 -0.51
C HIS A 155 -9.15 -16.33 0.31
N ASP A 156 -8.26 -17.06 -0.37
CA ASP A 156 -7.14 -17.75 0.28
C ASP A 156 -6.06 -16.77 0.76
N ILE A 157 -6.01 -15.58 0.14
CA ILE A 157 -5.01 -14.56 0.44
C ILE A 157 -5.56 -13.14 0.24
N THR A 158 -5.14 -12.21 1.11
CA THR A 158 -5.50 -10.80 1.04
C THR A 158 -4.25 -9.95 0.82
N TYR A 159 -4.29 -9.10 -0.21
CA TYR A 159 -3.21 -8.22 -0.59
C TYR A 159 -3.40 -6.82 -0.02
N ILE A 160 -2.30 -6.25 0.47
CA ILE A 160 -2.29 -4.92 1.07
C ILE A 160 -1.29 -4.05 0.30
N PRO A 161 -1.62 -2.79 0.00
CA PRO A 161 -0.67 -1.88 -0.63
C PRO A 161 0.52 -1.61 0.31
N ALA A 162 1.72 -1.92 -0.17
CA ALA A 162 2.97 -1.68 0.53
C ALA A 162 3.38 -0.20 0.41
N GLU A 163 3.63 0.43 1.56
CA GLU A 163 3.82 1.89 1.70
C GLU A 163 5.12 2.45 1.12
N LYS A 164 6.15 1.62 0.89
CA LYS A 164 7.47 2.12 0.45
C LYS A 164 7.86 1.50 -0.88
N LEU A 165 7.71 2.29 -1.93
CA LEU A 165 8.31 2.05 -3.22
C LEU A 165 9.46 3.04 -3.45
N LYS A 166 10.66 2.54 -3.73
CA LYS A 166 11.74 3.40 -4.20
C LYS A 166 11.62 3.51 -5.71
N LEU A 167 11.39 4.73 -6.18
CA LEU A 167 11.39 5.06 -7.60
C LEU A 167 12.80 5.46 -8.05
N SER A 168 13.10 5.21 -9.33
CA SER A 168 14.32 5.72 -9.97
C SER A 168 14.32 7.26 -10.00
N TRP A 169 15.48 7.88 -10.23
CA TRP A 169 15.61 9.34 -10.15
C TRP A 169 14.69 10.09 -11.12
N TRP A 170 14.52 9.56 -12.35
CA TRP A 170 13.65 10.16 -13.36
C TRP A 170 12.17 9.84 -13.10
N ALA A 171 11.87 8.64 -12.57
CA ALA A 171 10.52 8.30 -12.16
C ALA A 171 10.06 9.16 -10.97
N ARG A 172 10.95 9.52 -10.03
CA ARG A 172 10.65 10.49 -8.96
C ARG A 172 10.32 11.89 -9.47
N TRP A 173 10.80 12.25 -10.65
CA TRP A 173 10.44 13.51 -11.29
C TRP A 173 9.07 13.41 -11.99
N LEU A 174 8.79 12.24 -12.59
CA LEU A 174 7.53 11.95 -13.28
C LEU A 174 6.33 11.82 -12.32
N PHE A 175 6.52 11.13 -11.20
CA PHE A 175 5.49 10.87 -10.18
C PHE A 175 5.68 11.82 -9.00
N ASP A 176 4.59 12.44 -8.53
CA ASP A 176 4.62 13.32 -7.34
C ASP A 176 4.85 12.52 -6.04
N LYS A 177 4.88 13.21 -4.89
CA LYS A 177 5.15 12.61 -3.57
C LYS A 177 4.22 11.44 -3.23
N ASP A 178 2.99 11.46 -3.76
CA ASP A 178 2.00 10.39 -3.58
C ASP A 178 2.11 9.28 -4.63
N GLN A 179 3.20 9.27 -5.41
CA GLN A 179 3.45 8.33 -6.51
C GLN A 179 2.39 8.39 -7.62
N VAL A 180 1.73 9.55 -7.78
CA VAL A 180 0.72 9.81 -8.80
C VAL A 180 1.29 10.73 -9.87
N ALA A 181 1.05 10.41 -11.15
CA ALA A 181 1.35 11.29 -12.27
C ALA A 181 0.09 12.07 -12.68
N GLU A 182 0.15 13.40 -12.57
CA GLU A 182 -0.96 14.30 -12.87
C GLU A 182 -0.65 15.29 -14.00
N GLY A 183 -1.70 15.76 -14.69
CA GLY A 183 -1.62 16.83 -15.69
C GLY A 183 -0.64 16.55 -16.84
N TRP A 184 0.27 17.50 -17.07
CA TRP A 184 1.29 17.43 -18.14
C TRP A 184 2.30 16.29 -17.93
N ARG A 185 2.54 15.86 -16.68
CA ARG A 185 3.48 14.76 -16.40
C ARG A 185 2.99 13.43 -16.94
N LYS A 186 1.67 13.24 -17.03
CA LYS A 186 1.09 12.08 -17.70
C LYS A 186 1.49 12.00 -19.18
N TRP A 187 1.64 13.15 -19.84
CA TRP A 187 2.11 13.21 -21.23
C TRP A 187 3.58 12.84 -21.37
N LEU A 188 4.41 13.02 -20.34
CA LEU A 188 5.79 12.54 -20.34
C LEU A 188 5.91 11.01 -20.29
N LEU A 189 4.87 10.29 -19.85
CA LEU A 189 4.83 8.84 -19.98
C LEU A 189 4.54 8.44 -21.44
N ILE A 190 3.64 9.17 -22.11
CA ILE A 190 3.07 8.82 -23.42
C ILE A 190 3.97 9.29 -24.57
N TRP A 191 4.39 10.56 -24.53
CA TRP A 191 5.05 11.23 -25.64
C TRP A 191 6.39 10.60 -26.02
N PRO A 192 7.28 10.20 -25.08
CA PRO A 192 8.53 9.54 -25.45
C PRO A 192 8.30 8.21 -26.18
N THR A 193 7.29 7.43 -25.79
CA THR A 193 6.95 6.18 -26.47
C THR A 193 6.42 6.45 -27.88
N ILE A 194 5.51 7.42 -28.05
CA ILE A 194 5.00 7.82 -29.38
C ILE A 194 6.13 8.33 -30.26
N LEU A 195 6.97 9.23 -29.74
CA LEU A 195 8.09 9.80 -30.47
C LEU A 195 9.10 8.72 -30.89
N TYR A 196 9.42 7.79 -30.01
CA TYR A 196 10.32 6.68 -30.31
C TYR A 196 9.79 5.77 -31.41
N VAL A 197 8.49 5.42 -31.36
CA VAL A 197 7.82 4.65 -32.42
C VAL A 197 7.79 5.43 -33.74
N ALA A 198 7.47 6.73 -33.70
CA ALA A 198 7.41 7.57 -34.89
C ALA A 198 8.79 7.70 -35.57
N LEU A 199 9.85 7.92 -34.78
CA LEU A 199 11.22 8.04 -35.30
C LEU A 199 11.74 6.73 -35.89
N THR A 200 11.50 5.60 -35.23
CA THR A 200 11.91 4.28 -35.73
C THR A 200 11.12 3.91 -37.00
N ALA A 201 9.81 4.19 -37.04
CA ALA A 201 9.00 3.99 -38.24
C ALA A 201 9.45 4.88 -39.41
N ALA A 202 9.65 6.19 -39.17
CA ALA A 202 10.10 7.13 -40.19
C ALA A 202 11.50 6.76 -40.73
N GLY A 203 12.44 6.41 -39.85
CA GLY A 203 13.76 5.93 -40.25
C GLY A 203 13.70 4.65 -41.08
N SER A 204 12.81 3.72 -40.72
CA SER A 204 12.61 2.48 -41.48
C SER A 204 12.05 2.75 -42.87
N VAL A 205 11.02 3.62 -42.98
CA VAL A 205 10.46 4.04 -44.27
C VAL A 205 11.52 4.73 -45.12
N PHE A 206 12.35 5.60 -44.52
CA PHE A 206 13.43 6.29 -45.23
C PHE A 206 14.47 5.30 -45.78
N VAL A 207 14.91 4.34 -44.97
CA VAL A 207 15.87 3.30 -45.41
C VAL A 207 15.27 2.44 -46.52
N LEU A 208 14.03 1.98 -46.36
CA LEU A 208 13.35 1.18 -47.40
C LEU A 208 13.16 1.98 -48.70
N PHE A 209 12.87 3.27 -48.60
CA PHE A 209 12.77 4.16 -49.75
C PHE A 209 14.13 4.34 -50.46
N ALA A 210 15.20 4.57 -49.71
CA ALA A 210 16.55 4.67 -50.27
C ALA A 210 17.00 3.37 -50.95
N LEU A 211 16.69 2.22 -50.35
CA LEU A 211 16.91 0.90 -50.96
C LEU A 211 16.08 0.71 -52.23
N SER A 212 14.82 1.17 -52.25
CA SER A 212 13.96 1.09 -53.44
C SER A 212 14.45 1.93 -54.62
N LEU A 213 15.23 2.99 -54.38
CA LEU A 213 15.84 3.81 -55.43
C LEU A 213 17.15 3.21 -55.96
N SER A 214 17.73 2.26 -55.23
CA SER A 214 18.99 1.63 -55.58
C SER A 214 18.80 0.64 -56.73
N LYS A 215 19.58 0.80 -57.80
CA LYS A 215 19.49 -0.04 -59.01
C LYS A 215 20.43 -1.26 -58.99
N HIS A 216 21.15 -1.46 -57.89
CA HIS A 216 22.09 -2.57 -57.73
C HIS A 216 21.38 -3.82 -57.22
N PRO A 217 21.88 -5.02 -57.56
CA PRO A 217 21.34 -6.27 -57.00
C PRO A 217 21.51 -6.29 -55.48
N VAL A 218 20.63 -7.03 -54.79
CA VAL A 218 20.63 -7.13 -53.33
C VAL A 218 21.99 -7.59 -52.82
N THR A 219 22.59 -6.76 -51.97
CA THR A 219 23.91 -6.95 -51.39
C THR A 219 23.84 -7.33 -49.91
N THR A 220 24.98 -7.70 -49.33
CA THR A 220 25.10 -7.98 -47.89
C THR A 220 24.81 -6.75 -47.02
N SER A 221 25.07 -5.53 -47.51
CA SER A 221 24.70 -4.30 -46.81
C SER A 221 23.19 -4.10 -46.71
N ASP A 222 22.43 -4.52 -47.71
CA ASP A 222 20.96 -4.41 -47.69
C ASP A 222 20.37 -5.36 -46.64
N LEU A 223 20.93 -6.59 -46.55
CA LEU A 223 20.56 -7.53 -45.50
C LEU A 223 20.89 -6.99 -44.09
N ALA A 224 22.06 -6.36 -43.93
CA ALA A 224 22.44 -5.72 -42.67
C ALA A 224 21.48 -4.57 -42.31
N ALA A 225 21.10 -3.74 -43.28
CA ALA A 225 20.13 -2.67 -43.09
C ALA A 225 18.76 -3.22 -42.63
N MET A 226 18.29 -4.34 -43.22
CA MET A 226 17.04 -4.99 -42.81
C MET A 226 17.12 -5.54 -41.38
N LEU A 227 18.24 -6.16 -41.00
CA LEU A 227 18.47 -6.60 -39.62
C LEU A 227 18.46 -5.44 -38.62
N ILE A 228 19.07 -4.32 -38.99
CA ILE A 228 19.07 -3.09 -38.18
C ILE A 228 17.63 -2.58 -38.02
N ILE A 229 16.84 -2.51 -39.10
CA ILE A 229 15.42 -2.14 -39.03
C ILE A 229 14.68 -3.03 -38.02
N VAL A 230 14.82 -4.35 -38.10
CA VAL A 230 14.15 -5.27 -37.17
C VAL A 230 14.60 -5.02 -35.73
N LEU A 231 15.92 -4.85 -35.51
CA LEU A 231 16.49 -4.63 -34.19
C LEU A 231 15.97 -3.34 -33.52
N PHE A 232 15.76 -2.27 -34.29
CA PHE A 232 15.23 -1.00 -33.77
C PHE A 232 13.70 -1.01 -33.63
N ASN A 233 12.97 -1.68 -34.52
CA ASN A 233 11.50 -1.73 -34.45
C ASN A 233 10.99 -2.70 -33.38
N TRP A 234 11.73 -3.76 -33.07
CA TRP A 234 11.35 -4.73 -32.03
C TRP A 234 11.10 -4.11 -30.65
N PRO A 235 12.02 -3.33 -30.05
CA PRO A 235 11.79 -2.66 -28.78
C PRO A 235 10.71 -1.58 -28.88
N ALA A 236 10.59 -0.87 -30.01
CA ALA A 236 9.53 0.11 -30.24
C ALA A 236 8.14 -0.57 -30.21
N TYR A 237 8.00 -1.70 -30.90
CA TYR A 237 6.81 -2.52 -30.88
C TYR A 237 6.50 -3.04 -29.46
N ARG A 238 7.50 -3.56 -28.74
CA ARG A 238 7.32 -4.05 -27.37
C ARG A 238 6.88 -2.94 -26.41
N SER A 239 7.46 -1.74 -26.53
CA SER A 239 7.08 -0.58 -25.72
C SER A 239 5.64 -0.13 -26.04
N LEU A 240 5.27 -0.08 -27.32
CA LEU A 240 3.91 0.22 -27.74
C LEU A 240 2.91 -0.80 -27.20
N GLN A 241 3.24 -2.09 -27.26
CA GLN A 241 2.40 -3.15 -26.70
C GLN A 241 2.19 -3.01 -25.19
N GLN A 242 3.23 -2.69 -24.42
CA GLN A 242 3.09 -2.42 -22.99
C GLN A 242 2.13 -1.25 -22.73
N PHE A 243 2.19 -0.22 -23.58
CA PHE A 243 1.31 0.94 -23.47
C PHE A 243 -0.16 0.61 -23.78
N ILE A 244 -0.40 -0.17 -24.84
CA ILE A 244 -1.74 -0.65 -25.18
C ILE A 244 -2.29 -1.50 -24.02
N ARG A 245 -1.48 -2.41 -23.47
CA ARG A 245 -1.84 -3.22 -22.31
C ARG A 245 -2.16 -2.37 -21.07
N LEU A 246 -1.39 -1.32 -20.79
CA LEU A 246 -1.69 -0.40 -19.69
C LEU A 246 -3.07 0.24 -19.84
N VAL A 247 -3.47 0.60 -21.06
CA VAL A 247 -4.78 1.20 -21.34
C VAL A 247 -5.91 0.19 -21.19
N ASP A 248 -5.73 -1.03 -21.73
CA ASP A 248 -6.72 -2.10 -21.72
C ASP A 248 -6.89 -2.70 -20.32
N ASP A 249 -5.80 -3.19 -19.75
CA ASP A 249 -5.77 -3.98 -18.51
C ASP A 249 -5.84 -3.06 -17.27
N ARG A 250 -5.56 -1.76 -17.44
CA ARG A 250 -5.55 -0.70 -16.42
C ARG A 250 -4.56 -0.90 -15.28
N ILE A 251 -3.91 -2.05 -15.22
CA ILE A 251 -2.82 -2.36 -14.30
C ILE A 251 -1.83 -3.25 -15.04
N ILE A 252 -0.55 -2.89 -14.96
CA ILE A 252 0.55 -3.70 -15.48
C ILE A 252 1.70 -3.70 -14.47
N MET A 253 2.60 -4.68 -14.59
CA MET A 253 3.88 -4.61 -13.89
C MET A 253 4.65 -3.35 -14.31
N ALA A 254 5.17 -2.63 -13.34
CA ALA A 254 6.00 -1.46 -13.59
C ALA A 254 7.31 -1.89 -14.26
N SER A 255 7.77 -1.09 -15.23
CA SER A 255 9.07 -1.33 -15.87
C SER A 255 10.21 -1.15 -14.86
N ASP A 256 11.21 -2.04 -14.90
CA ASP A 256 12.40 -1.98 -14.02
C ASP A 256 13.11 -0.61 -14.09
N SER A 257 13.05 0.06 -15.23
CA SER A 257 13.61 1.41 -15.40
C SER A 257 12.96 2.47 -14.50
N MET A 258 11.69 2.28 -14.12
CA MET A 258 10.95 3.18 -13.23
C MET A 258 11.23 2.90 -11.75
N LEU A 259 11.74 1.71 -11.44
CA LEU A 259 11.97 1.26 -10.08
C LEU A 259 13.41 1.53 -9.65
N GLY A 260 13.59 1.71 -8.34
CA GLY A 260 14.91 1.77 -7.73
C GLY A 260 15.64 0.43 -7.85
N PHE A 261 16.96 0.48 -7.73
CA PHE A 261 17.78 -0.74 -7.74
C PHE A 261 17.30 -1.74 -6.67
N ARG A 262 17.02 -2.99 -7.09
CA ARG A 262 16.49 -4.10 -6.26
C ARG A 262 15.07 -3.90 -5.73
N GLU A 263 14.27 -3.03 -6.32
CA GLU A 263 12.82 -3.00 -6.07
C GLU A 263 12.08 -3.79 -7.15
N PHE A 264 11.26 -4.75 -6.72
CA PHE A 264 10.44 -5.59 -7.59
C PHE A 264 9.00 -5.66 -7.08
N GLY A 265 8.11 -6.17 -7.94
CA GLY A 265 6.71 -6.42 -7.61
C GLY A 265 5.84 -5.17 -7.54
N ALA A 266 6.28 -4.08 -8.18
CA ALA A 266 5.50 -2.86 -8.30
C ALA A 266 4.66 -2.88 -9.57
N CYS A 267 3.50 -2.25 -9.49
CA CYS A 267 2.52 -2.12 -10.55
C CYS A 267 2.33 -0.65 -10.90
N LEU A 268 2.07 -0.39 -12.18
CA LEU A 268 1.55 0.87 -12.68
C LEU A 268 0.05 0.72 -12.88
N GLU A 269 -0.75 1.48 -12.14
CA GLU A 269 -2.21 1.41 -12.17
C GLU A 269 -2.82 2.71 -12.69
N LEU A 270 -3.80 2.58 -13.59
CA LEU A 270 -4.70 3.64 -14.01
C LEU A 270 -5.98 3.59 -13.15
N PHE A 271 -6.13 4.56 -12.26
CA PHE A 271 -7.29 4.67 -11.37
C PHE A 271 -8.01 5.99 -11.55
N ARG A 272 -9.25 6.06 -11.03
CA ARG A 272 -10.01 7.32 -10.91
C ARG A 272 -10.10 7.66 -9.43
N PRO A 273 -9.60 8.81 -8.97
CA PRO A 273 -9.62 9.18 -7.55
C PRO A 273 -11.05 9.33 -7.02
N ASN A 274 -11.95 9.95 -7.81
CA ASN A 274 -13.36 10.15 -7.46
C ASN A 274 -14.24 9.34 -8.40
N ALA A 275 -14.54 8.08 -8.05
CA ALA A 275 -15.41 7.23 -8.87
C ALA A 275 -16.86 7.77 -8.99
N ARG A 276 -17.28 8.64 -8.05
CA ARG A 276 -18.60 9.29 -8.03
C ARG A 276 -18.75 10.47 -9.01
N GLU A 277 -17.65 11.06 -9.47
CA GLU A 277 -17.69 12.18 -10.42
C GLU A 277 -17.53 11.65 -11.85
N ALA A 278 -18.65 11.57 -12.57
CA ALA A 278 -18.68 11.19 -13.97
C ALA A 278 -17.89 12.24 -14.80
N GLY A 279 -16.66 11.91 -15.16
CA GLY A 279 -15.77 12.78 -15.96
C GLY A 279 -14.39 13.04 -15.35
N ALA A 280 -14.14 12.62 -14.10
CA ALA A 280 -12.84 12.82 -13.48
C ALA A 280 -11.70 12.16 -14.30
N PRO A 281 -10.60 12.89 -14.58
CA PRO A 281 -9.50 12.37 -15.38
C PRO A 281 -8.85 11.16 -14.70
N LYS A 282 -8.60 10.10 -15.48
CA LYS A 282 -7.86 8.92 -15.00
C LYS A 282 -6.44 9.34 -14.62
N LYS A 283 -5.99 8.98 -13.43
CA LYS A 283 -4.63 9.23 -12.94
C LYS A 283 -3.81 7.92 -12.99
N ALA A 284 -2.51 8.04 -13.21
CA ALA A 284 -1.60 6.90 -13.16
C ALA A 284 -0.88 6.92 -11.80
N ARG A 285 -0.88 5.81 -11.07
CA ARG A 285 -0.12 5.66 -9.82
C ARG A 285 0.82 4.48 -9.88
N MET A 286 1.96 4.62 -9.21
CA MET A 286 2.79 3.47 -8.86
C MET A 286 2.31 2.89 -7.53
N ILE A 287 2.20 1.58 -7.45
CA ILE A 287 1.76 0.89 -6.24
C ILE A 287 2.40 -0.48 -6.15
N LYS A 288 2.74 -0.92 -4.94
CA LYS A 288 3.23 -2.27 -4.69
C LYS A 288 2.21 -2.97 -3.82
N TYR A 289 1.83 -4.20 -4.16
CA TYR A 289 0.98 -5.01 -3.31
C TYR A 289 1.81 -6.14 -2.70
N ALA A 290 1.58 -6.41 -1.42
CA ALA A 290 2.20 -7.50 -0.70
C ALA A 290 1.14 -8.24 0.12
N ALA A 291 1.36 -9.53 0.31
CA ALA A 291 0.55 -10.37 1.18
C ALA A 291 1.44 -11.34 1.96
N GLN A 292 0.86 -12.02 2.95
CA GLN A 292 1.50 -13.12 3.64
C GLN A 292 1.06 -14.45 3.03
N CYS A 293 2.00 -15.34 2.73
CA CYS A 293 1.68 -16.65 2.17
C CYS A 293 0.98 -17.53 3.22
N PRO A 294 -0.22 -18.08 2.94
CA PRO A 294 -0.92 -18.95 3.88
C PRO A 294 -0.22 -20.31 4.08
N VAL A 295 0.69 -20.70 3.18
CA VAL A 295 1.37 -22.02 3.23
C VAL A 295 2.65 -21.98 4.07
N CYS A 296 3.47 -20.93 3.93
CA CYS A 296 4.79 -20.85 4.57
C CYS A 296 5.07 -19.53 5.30
N ALA A 297 4.08 -18.65 5.42
CA ALA A 297 4.17 -17.34 6.06
C ALA A 297 5.17 -16.34 5.44
N ALA A 298 5.88 -16.73 4.36
CA ALA A 298 6.77 -15.83 3.62
C ALA A 298 5.99 -14.77 2.84
N GLN A 299 6.67 -13.70 2.44
CA GLN A 299 6.06 -12.61 1.69
C GLN A 299 5.61 -13.08 0.29
N VAL A 300 4.43 -12.65 -0.14
CA VAL A 300 3.93 -12.78 -1.51
C VAL A 300 3.97 -11.40 -2.16
N LEU A 301 4.59 -11.31 -3.33
CA LEU A 301 4.64 -10.10 -4.14
C LEU A 301 3.99 -10.35 -5.50
N LEU A 302 3.44 -9.30 -6.10
CA LEU A 302 2.90 -9.41 -7.46
C LEU A 302 4.02 -9.60 -8.48
N ASP A 303 3.73 -10.42 -9.48
CA ASP A 303 4.63 -10.72 -10.58
C ASP A 303 3.84 -11.05 -11.86
N ALA A 304 4.55 -11.12 -12.98
CA ALA A 304 4.03 -11.62 -14.23
C ALA A 304 3.54 -13.09 -14.09
N GLY A 305 2.33 -13.34 -14.58
CA GLY A 305 1.74 -14.66 -14.58
C GLY A 305 2.33 -15.60 -15.63
N GLU A 306 3.02 -15.06 -16.63
CA GLU A 306 3.66 -15.85 -17.68
C GLU A 306 4.69 -16.85 -17.13
N PRO A 307 4.84 -18.04 -17.77
CA PRO A 307 4.06 -18.53 -18.91
C PRO A 307 2.69 -19.14 -18.54
N ASP A 308 2.50 -19.52 -17.27
CA ASP A 308 1.34 -20.32 -16.82
C ASP A 308 0.01 -19.55 -16.88
N PHE A 309 0.04 -18.24 -16.60
CA PHE A 309 -1.12 -17.35 -16.56
C PHE A 309 -0.88 -16.13 -17.45
N PRO A 310 -0.94 -16.27 -18.79
CA PRO A 310 -0.58 -15.19 -19.71
C PRO A 310 -1.50 -13.98 -19.52
N ARG A 311 -0.92 -12.78 -19.61
CA ARG A 311 -1.63 -11.50 -19.46
C ARG A 311 -2.30 -11.30 -18.09
N ARG A 312 -1.96 -12.11 -17.08
CA ARG A 312 -2.42 -11.93 -15.69
C ARG A 312 -1.27 -11.51 -14.80
N ILE A 313 -1.59 -10.71 -13.80
CA ILE A 313 -0.70 -10.45 -12.66
C ILE A 313 -1.09 -11.44 -11.57
N VAL A 314 -0.10 -12.11 -10.99
CA VAL A 314 -0.29 -13.12 -9.95
C VAL A 314 0.58 -12.78 -8.74
N GLY A 315 0.19 -13.20 -7.55
CA GLY A 315 1.08 -13.17 -6.40
C GLY A 315 1.97 -14.41 -6.37
N ARG A 316 3.29 -14.21 -6.30
CA ARG A 316 4.26 -15.27 -6.09
C ARG A 316 4.91 -15.14 -4.71
N CYS A 317 4.92 -16.24 -3.97
CA CYS A 317 5.67 -16.33 -2.73
C CYS A 317 7.17 -16.15 -2.99
N GLN A 318 7.87 -15.43 -2.11
CA GLN A 318 9.32 -15.22 -2.25
C GLN A 318 10.14 -16.47 -1.90
N GLU A 319 9.62 -17.35 -1.04
CA GLU A 319 10.31 -18.60 -0.65
C GLU A 319 10.07 -19.72 -1.67
N SER A 320 8.84 -19.82 -2.19
CA SER A 320 8.47 -20.84 -3.19
C SER A 320 7.67 -20.22 -4.34
N PRO A 321 8.32 -19.45 -5.24
CA PRO A 321 7.63 -18.66 -6.29
C PRO A 321 7.01 -19.50 -7.40
N ARG A 322 7.37 -20.77 -7.51
CA ARG A 322 6.84 -21.71 -8.50
C ARG A 322 5.64 -22.51 -7.99
N GLU A 323 5.65 -22.86 -6.70
CA GLU A 323 4.59 -23.68 -6.10
C GLU A 323 3.52 -22.83 -5.43
N HIS A 324 3.87 -21.77 -4.71
CA HIS A 324 2.90 -20.96 -3.98
C HIS A 324 2.52 -19.74 -4.84
N VAL A 325 1.53 -19.95 -5.72
CA VAL A 325 1.05 -18.94 -6.67
C VAL A 325 -0.42 -18.63 -6.40
N PHE A 326 -0.76 -17.35 -6.37
CA PHE A 326 -2.11 -16.87 -6.03
C PHE A 326 -2.62 -15.89 -7.09
N SER A 327 -3.92 -15.89 -7.36
CA SER A 327 -4.54 -14.89 -8.24
C SER A 327 -4.57 -13.53 -7.55
N PHE A 328 -4.68 -12.47 -8.33
CA PHE A 328 -4.80 -11.11 -7.80
C PHE A 328 -5.95 -10.38 -8.47
N ASP A 329 -6.91 -9.91 -7.67
CA ASP A 329 -7.88 -8.91 -8.10
C ASP A 329 -7.57 -7.56 -7.43
N ARG A 330 -7.36 -6.51 -8.24
CA ARG A 330 -7.05 -5.18 -7.74
C ARG A 330 -8.21 -4.50 -7.00
N VAL A 331 -9.46 -4.91 -7.27
CA VAL A 331 -10.66 -4.29 -6.68
C VAL A 331 -10.90 -4.85 -5.30
N THR A 332 -11.08 -6.17 -5.20
CA THR A 332 -11.25 -6.86 -3.90
C THR A 332 -9.96 -6.93 -3.09
N ARG A 333 -8.80 -6.88 -3.77
CA ARG A 333 -7.49 -7.21 -3.20
C ARG A 333 -7.43 -8.63 -2.63
N GLY A 334 -8.35 -9.49 -3.05
CA GLY A 334 -8.36 -10.91 -2.73
C GLY A 334 -7.66 -11.74 -3.80
N GLY A 335 -7.25 -12.93 -3.40
CA GLY A 335 -6.67 -13.94 -4.28
C GLY A 335 -7.07 -15.34 -3.89
N TYR A 336 -7.09 -16.23 -4.88
CA TYR A 336 -7.26 -17.67 -4.71
C TYR A 336 -5.96 -18.37 -5.05
N ARG A 337 -5.71 -19.50 -4.41
CA ARG A 337 -4.56 -20.35 -4.72
C ARG A 337 -4.70 -20.92 -6.13
N LEU A 338 -3.65 -20.72 -6.93
CA LEU A 338 -3.55 -21.23 -8.30
C LEU A 338 -2.66 -22.47 -8.38
N ARG A 339 -1.68 -22.61 -7.48
CA ARG A 339 -0.79 -23.76 -7.32
C ARG A 339 -0.45 -23.97 -5.85
#